data_AF-A0A533S3Z6-F1
#
_entry.id   AF-A0A533S3Z6-F1
#
_cell.length_a   1.000
_cell.length_b   1.000
_cell.length_c   1.000
_cell.angle_alpha   90.00
_cell.angle_beta   90.00
_cell.angle_gamma   90.00
#
_symmetry.space_group_name_H-M   'P 1'
#
loop_
_entity.id
_entity.type
_entity.pdbx_description
1 polymer ?
#
loop_
_entity_poly.entity_id
_entity_poly.type
_entity_poly.pdbx_seq_one_letter_code
_entity_poly.pdbx_strand_id
1 'polypeptide(L)'
;MDDTAVTFTGAQPWTGLHEVLREINDELVRVNAGIVVWKLIPKEEQSSKPEDRIFRAAVPRLRNGQAMAHVTGYAYGNDQALAYIGLVGYKTSLESLRVTLMAGKPLQMAEDGAGDTSLIPTDKYEQAWQAMPEYTSHHAGFVSRLAIPGKWDPDDLAAYILVYKETSDHGIELIRLFVERLKEALEIPILDGWAAILWKHARIRNYVQDLKTGGDCI
;
A
#
# COMPACT_ATOMS: atom_id res chain seq x y z
N MET A 1 -4.15 -24.11 16.14
CA MET A 1 -4.46 -22.85 15.45
C MET A 1 -4.38 -21.80 16.53
N ASP A 2 -3.26 -21.11 16.63
CA ASP A 2 -3.11 -20.02 17.60
C ASP A 2 -3.90 -18.83 17.08
N ASP A 3 -5.03 -18.56 17.73
CA ASP A 3 -5.70 -17.26 17.60
C ASP A 3 -4.69 -16.20 18.05
N THR A 4 -4.22 -15.41 17.09
CA THR A 4 -3.31 -14.29 17.37
C THR A 4 -4.11 -13.22 18.11
N ALA A 5 -4.21 -13.34 19.43
CA ALA A 5 -4.89 -12.40 20.29
C ALA A 5 -3.98 -11.18 20.53
N VAL A 6 -4.13 -10.14 19.72
CA VAL A 6 -3.46 -8.85 19.94
C VAL A 6 -4.22 -8.09 21.02
N THR A 7 -3.57 -7.87 22.17
CA THR A 7 -4.14 -7.12 23.30
C THR A 7 -3.60 -5.69 23.27
N PHE A 8 -4.50 -4.72 23.13
CA PHE A 8 -4.16 -3.30 23.06
C PHE A 8 -4.24 -2.68 24.46
N THR A 9 -3.13 -2.12 24.95
CA THR A 9 -3.06 -1.50 26.29
C THR A 9 -3.11 0.03 26.26
N GLY A 10 -3.20 0.64 25.07
CA GLY A 10 -3.09 2.10 24.88
C GLY A 10 -4.20 2.78 24.09
N ALA A 11 -5.08 2.04 23.40
CA ALA A 11 -6.11 2.62 22.54
C ALA A 11 -7.12 3.42 23.37
N GLN A 12 -7.06 4.75 23.28
CA GLN A 12 -8.04 5.64 23.89
C GLN A 12 -9.30 5.66 23.00
N PRO A 13 -10.44 5.08 23.38
CA PRO A 13 -11.60 4.98 22.47
C PRO A 13 -12.23 6.32 22.09
N TRP A 14 -11.81 7.41 22.75
CA TRP A 14 -12.28 8.78 22.52
C TRP A 14 -11.33 9.61 21.66
N THR A 15 -10.10 9.16 21.38
CA THR A 15 -9.32 9.71 20.28
C THR A 15 -10.00 9.26 18.99
N GLY A 16 -10.20 10.16 18.03
CA GLY A 16 -11.07 9.90 16.87
C GLY A 16 -10.74 8.57 16.21
N LEU A 17 -11.74 7.89 15.60
CA LEU A 17 -11.63 6.54 15.02
C LEU A 17 -10.39 6.32 14.14
N HIS A 18 -9.87 7.40 13.55
CA HIS A 18 -8.60 7.47 12.86
C HIS A 18 -7.38 7.06 13.70
N GLU A 19 -7.22 7.61 14.91
CA GLU A 19 -6.06 7.39 15.77
C GLU A 19 -6.06 5.96 16.31
N VAL A 20 -7.23 5.46 16.71
CA VAL A 20 -7.41 4.07 17.13
C VAL A 20 -7.05 3.10 16.00
N LEU A 21 -7.44 3.40 14.75
CA LEU A 21 -7.08 2.56 13.62
C LEU A 21 -5.58 2.64 13.27
N ARG A 22 -4.98 3.83 13.37
CA ARG A 22 -3.52 4.01 13.21
C ARG A 22 -2.75 3.21 14.25
N GLU A 23 -3.15 3.27 15.52
CA GLU A 23 -2.53 2.47 16.59
C GLU A 23 -2.72 0.95 16.38
N ILE A 24 -3.92 0.52 15.98
CA ILE A 24 -4.17 -0.89 15.64
C ILE A 24 -3.27 -1.33 14.49
N ASN A 25 -3.13 -0.48 13.47
CA ASN A 25 -2.29 -0.74 12.31
C ASN A 25 -0.81 -0.84 12.70
N ASP A 26 -0.31 0.10 13.50
CA ASP A 26 1.06 0.10 14.00
C ASP A 26 1.37 -1.15 14.81
N GLU A 27 0.43 -1.59 15.66
CA GLU A 27 0.55 -2.82 16.43
C GLU A 27 0.50 -4.07 15.56
N LEU A 28 -0.39 -4.13 14.55
CA LEU A 28 -0.45 -5.24 13.59
C LEU A 28 0.83 -5.34 12.74
N VAL A 29 1.42 -4.21 12.37
CA VAL A 29 2.74 -4.16 11.73
C VAL A 29 3.83 -4.63 12.69
N ARG A 30 3.83 -4.16 13.94
CA ARG A 30 4.80 -4.55 14.97
C ARG A 30 4.82 -6.05 15.23
N VAL A 31 3.66 -6.69 15.26
CA VAL A 31 3.54 -8.15 15.49
C VAL A 31 3.59 -8.96 14.19
N ASN A 32 3.85 -8.33 13.04
CA ASN A 32 3.86 -8.95 11.72
C ASN A 32 2.56 -9.74 11.40
N ALA A 33 1.42 -9.24 11.89
CA ALA A 33 0.14 -9.96 11.86
C ALA A 33 -0.65 -9.80 10.55
N GLY A 34 -0.20 -8.97 9.60
CA GLY A 34 -0.84 -8.86 8.29
C GLY A 34 -0.69 -7.50 7.62
N ILE A 35 -1.49 -7.28 6.57
CA ILE A 35 -1.54 -6.01 5.83
C ILE A 35 -2.49 -5.02 6.43
N VAL A 36 -1.99 -3.79 6.48
CA VAL A 36 -2.76 -2.60 6.76
C VAL A 36 -3.05 -1.89 5.44
N VAL A 37 -4.34 -1.76 5.10
CA VAL A 37 -4.79 -0.83 4.06
C VAL A 37 -5.30 0.42 4.75
N TRP A 38 -4.82 1.58 4.31
CA TRP A 38 -5.14 2.86 4.94
C TRP A 38 -6.63 3.19 4.85
N LYS A 39 -7.31 3.35 5.99
CA LYS A 39 -8.72 3.78 5.97
C LYS A 39 -8.83 5.21 5.44
N LEU A 40 -9.67 5.39 4.42
CA LEU A 40 -10.12 6.72 4.04
C LEU A 40 -11.16 7.24 5.03
N ILE A 41 -10.87 8.39 5.65
CA ILE A 41 -11.80 9.08 6.55
C ILE A 41 -12.21 10.40 5.89
N PRO A 42 -13.51 10.61 5.63
CA PRO A 42 -14.00 11.90 5.16
C PRO A 42 -13.67 12.98 6.20
N LYS A 43 -12.95 14.04 5.79
CA LYS A 43 -12.82 15.23 6.63
C LYS A 43 -14.11 16.03 6.50
N GLU A 44 -14.88 16.14 7.58
CA GLU A 44 -16.15 16.89 7.61
C GLU A 44 -15.96 18.43 7.62
N GLU A 45 -14.72 18.92 7.70
CA GLU A 45 -14.46 20.35 7.82
C GLU A 45 -14.65 21.12 6.49
N GLN A 46 -15.38 22.23 6.56
CA GLN A 46 -15.60 23.21 5.48
C GLN A 46 -14.31 23.93 5.02
N SER A 47 -13.15 23.60 5.60
CA SER A 47 -11.84 24.25 5.37
C SER A 47 -10.86 23.39 4.56
N SER A 48 -11.26 22.22 4.06
CA SER A 48 -10.37 21.36 3.27
C SER A 48 -9.79 22.11 2.07
N LYS A 49 -8.47 22.28 2.05
CA LYS A 49 -7.80 23.01 0.98
C LYS A 49 -7.52 22.06 -0.18
N PRO A 50 -7.41 22.54 -1.43
CA PRO A 50 -7.09 21.70 -2.58
C PRO A 50 -5.81 20.85 -2.38
N GLU A 51 -4.83 21.35 -1.62
CA GLU A 51 -3.62 20.63 -1.22
C GLU A 51 -3.86 19.42 -0.29
N ASP A 52 -4.99 19.37 0.42
CA ASP A 52 -5.35 18.26 1.30
C ASP A 52 -5.89 17.05 0.53
N ARG A 53 -6.26 17.23 -0.75
CA ARG A 53 -6.82 16.16 -1.59
C ARG A 53 -5.81 15.04 -1.82
N ILE A 54 -6.31 13.82 -1.86
CA ILE A 54 -5.53 12.62 -2.16
C ILE A 54 -5.03 12.66 -3.62
N PHE A 55 -5.91 13.06 -4.54
CA PHE A 55 -5.55 13.36 -5.93
C PHE A 55 -5.80 14.84 -6.20
N ARG A 56 -4.80 15.53 -6.78
CA ARG A 56 -4.92 16.94 -7.18
C ARG A 56 -5.79 17.12 -8.43
N ALA A 57 -5.77 16.12 -9.32
CA ALA A 57 -6.61 16.02 -10.50
C ALA A 57 -7.83 15.12 -10.22
N ALA A 58 -8.42 14.51 -11.25
CA ALA A 58 -9.49 13.54 -11.04
C ALA A 58 -8.97 12.25 -10.40
N VAL A 59 -9.87 11.56 -9.71
CA VAL A 59 -9.58 10.27 -9.07
C VAL A 59 -9.37 9.20 -10.15
N PRO A 60 -8.21 8.53 -10.19
CA PRO A 60 -7.96 7.45 -11.13
C PRO A 60 -8.99 6.33 -10.97
N ARG A 61 -9.23 5.60 -12.05
CA ARG A 61 -10.18 4.48 -12.07
C ARG A 61 -9.49 3.22 -12.54
N LEU A 62 -9.61 2.16 -11.75
CA LEU A 62 -9.18 0.83 -12.15
C LEU A 62 -10.36 0.10 -12.80
N ARG A 63 -10.14 -0.49 -13.96
CA ARG A 63 -11.16 -1.28 -14.66
C ARG A 63 -10.60 -2.57 -15.24
N ASN A 64 -11.48 -3.55 -15.32
CA ASN A 64 -11.34 -4.71 -16.20
C ASN A 64 -12.47 -4.67 -17.24
N GLY A 65 -12.67 -5.76 -17.99
CA GLY A 65 -13.75 -5.83 -18.99
C GLY A 65 -15.17 -5.88 -18.42
N GLN A 66 -15.36 -5.91 -17.10
CA GLN A 66 -16.66 -6.19 -16.44
C GLN A 66 -16.99 -5.23 -15.29
N ALA A 67 -16.02 -4.53 -14.72
CA ALA A 67 -16.14 -3.75 -13.51
C ALA A 67 -15.15 -2.58 -13.48
N MET A 68 -15.47 -1.60 -12.63
CA MET A 68 -14.68 -0.41 -12.38
C MET A 68 -14.76 -0.04 -10.89
N ALA A 69 -13.66 0.47 -10.34
CA ALA A 69 -13.60 1.07 -9.01
C ALA A 69 -12.71 2.32 -9.02
N HIS A 70 -12.91 3.18 -8.02
CA HIS A 70 -12.11 4.39 -7.84
C HIS A 70 -10.85 4.06 -7.05
N VAL A 71 -9.71 4.56 -7.49
CA VAL A 71 -8.42 4.31 -6.84
C VAL A 71 -8.24 5.26 -5.65
N THR A 72 -7.76 4.76 -4.52
CA THR A 72 -7.40 5.55 -3.33
C THR A 72 -5.90 5.77 -3.24
N GLY A 73 -5.13 4.82 -3.73
CA GLY A 73 -3.72 4.97 -4.03
C GLY A 73 -3.18 3.78 -4.81
N TYR A 74 -1.97 3.94 -5.34
CA TYR A 74 -1.32 2.92 -6.16
C TYR A 74 0.19 3.02 -6.06
N ALA A 75 0.86 1.91 -6.35
CA ALA A 75 2.29 1.86 -6.61
C ALA A 75 2.59 0.78 -7.65
N TYR A 76 3.34 1.12 -8.69
CA TYR A 76 3.75 0.16 -9.72
C TYR A 76 5.14 0.46 -10.29
N GLY A 77 5.83 -0.59 -10.75
CA GLY A 77 7.17 -0.52 -11.32
C GLY A 77 7.21 0.05 -12.74
N ASN A 78 8.42 0.29 -13.26
CA ASN A 78 8.62 0.75 -14.63
C ASN A 78 8.16 -0.27 -15.69
N ASP A 79 8.17 -1.55 -15.31
CA ASP A 79 7.65 -2.70 -16.06
C ASP A 79 6.13 -2.87 -15.94
N GLN A 80 5.45 -1.90 -15.32
CA GLN A 80 4.02 -1.93 -15.02
C GLN A 80 3.61 -2.99 -13.96
N ALA A 81 4.57 -3.62 -13.28
CA ALA A 81 4.28 -4.57 -12.22
C ALA A 81 3.60 -3.86 -11.05
N LEU A 82 2.42 -4.32 -10.67
CA LEU A 82 1.60 -3.68 -9.64
C LEU A 82 2.08 -4.09 -8.24
N ALA A 83 2.63 -3.16 -7.47
CA ALA A 83 3.05 -3.41 -6.10
C ALA A 83 1.87 -3.24 -5.11
N TYR A 84 1.05 -2.21 -5.33
CA TYR A 84 -0.10 -1.87 -4.48
C TYR A 84 -1.21 -1.18 -5.25
N ILE A 85 -2.45 -1.46 -4.87
CA ILE A 85 -3.61 -0.66 -5.25
C ILE A 85 -4.68 -0.65 -4.16
N GLY A 86 -5.11 0.54 -3.76
CA GLY A 86 -6.27 0.78 -2.92
C GLY A 86 -7.48 1.20 -3.78
N LEU A 87 -8.67 0.66 -3.49
CA LEU A 87 -9.88 0.79 -4.30
C LEU A 87 -11.11 1.02 -3.44
N VAL A 88 -11.96 1.97 -3.83
CA VAL A 88 -13.32 2.14 -3.31
C VAL A 88 -14.33 1.86 -4.41
N GLY A 89 -15.34 1.06 -4.09
CA GLY A 89 -16.46 0.80 -4.98
C GLY A 89 -17.47 -0.17 -4.40
N TYR A 90 -18.47 -0.53 -5.21
CA TYR A 90 -19.42 -1.58 -4.85
C TYR A 90 -18.71 -2.91 -4.66
N LYS A 91 -19.18 -3.70 -3.67
CA LYS A 91 -18.60 -5.02 -3.36
C LYS A 91 -18.46 -5.92 -4.59
N THR A 92 -19.48 -5.94 -5.46
CA THR A 92 -19.49 -6.74 -6.69
C THR A 92 -18.41 -6.29 -7.69
N SER A 93 -18.22 -4.98 -7.86
CA SER A 93 -17.16 -4.43 -8.70
C SER A 93 -15.78 -4.80 -8.18
N LEU A 94 -15.56 -4.64 -6.86
CA LEU A 94 -14.28 -4.96 -6.24
C LEU A 94 -13.96 -6.46 -6.31
N GLU A 95 -14.96 -7.34 -6.17
CA GLU A 95 -14.77 -8.79 -6.35
C GLU A 95 -14.36 -9.14 -7.78
N SER A 96 -14.98 -8.51 -8.79
CA SER A 96 -14.58 -8.70 -10.19
C SER A 96 -13.13 -8.28 -10.45
N LEU A 97 -12.72 -7.13 -9.89
CA LEU A 97 -11.35 -6.64 -9.99
C LEU A 97 -10.37 -7.55 -9.24
N ARG A 98 -10.72 -8.00 -8.02
CA ARG A 98 -9.94 -8.97 -7.26
C ARG A 98 -9.69 -10.25 -8.04
N VAL A 99 -10.73 -10.84 -8.64
CA VAL A 99 -10.59 -12.08 -9.43
C VAL A 99 -9.62 -11.88 -10.60
N THR A 100 -9.66 -10.71 -11.25
CA THR A 100 -8.74 -10.37 -12.35
C THR A 100 -7.31 -10.25 -11.85
N LEU A 101 -7.11 -9.55 -10.73
CA LEU A 101 -5.83 -9.33 -10.09
C LEU A 101 -5.20 -10.65 -9.60
N MET A 102 -5.98 -11.51 -8.95
CA MET A 102 -5.54 -12.84 -8.49
C MET A 102 -5.28 -13.83 -9.63
N ALA A 103 -5.86 -13.59 -10.80
CA ALA A 103 -5.61 -14.38 -12.00
C ALA A 103 -4.38 -13.91 -12.78
N GLY A 104 -3.62 -12.93 -12.28
CA GLY A 104 -2.45 -12.38 -12.98
C GLY A 104 -2.82 -11.64 -14.27
N LYS A 105 -4.09 -11.23 -14.45
CA LYS A 105 -4.56 -10.62 -15.70
C LYS A 105 -4.37 -9.10 -15.67
N PRO A 106 -3.94 -8.47 -16.77
CA PRO A 106 -3.78 -7.03 -16.83
C PRO A 106 -5.06 -6.27 -16.50
N LEU A 107 -4.90 -5.16 -15.78
CA LEU A 107 -5.95 -4.19 -15.45
C LEU A 107 -5.63 -2.85 -16.11
N GLN A 108 -6.65 -2.07 -16.44
CA GLN A 108 -6.45 -0.74 -17.01
C GLN A 108 -6.73 0.31 -15.94
N MET A 109 -5.75 1.18 -15.68
CA MET A 109 -5.92 2.35 -14.84
C MET A 109 -6.04 3.59 -15.73
N ALA A 110 -7.18 4.26 -15.66
CA ALA A 110 -7.43 5.50 -16.35
C ALA A 110 -7.21 6.68 -15.40
N GLU A 111 -6.31 7.58 -15.77
CA GLU A 111 -6.01 8.83 -15.08
C GLU A 111 -6.44 10.00 -15.97
N ASP A 112 -7.26 10.92 -15.47
CA ASP A 112 -7.74 12.02 -16.33
C ASP A 112 -6.57 12.92 -16.75
N GLY A 113 -6.40 13.11 -18.07
CA GLY A 113 -5.31 13.90 -18.64
C GLY A 113 -4.02 13.09 -18.89
N ALA A 114 -3.95 11.83 -18.44
CA ALA A 114 -2.94 10.86 -18.81
C ALA A 114 -3.57 9.71 -19.60
N GLY A 115 -2.78 9.01 -20.41
CA GLY A 115 -3.27 7.83 -21.13
C GLY A 115 -3.61 6.68 -20.17
N ASP A 116 -4.40 5.73 -20.65
CA ASP A 116 -4.64 4.49 -19.91
C ASP A 116 -3.31 3.76 -19.64
N THR A 117 -3.08 3.41 -18.38
CA THR A 117 -1.94 2.61 -17.96
C THR A 117 -2.38 1.17 -17.74
N SER A 118 -1.80 0.25 -18.49
CA SER A 118 -1.95 -1.18 -18.23
C SER A 118 -1.12 -1.54 -17.00
N LEU A 119 -1.73 -2.13 -15.98
CA LEU A 119 -1.08 -2.63 -14.77
C LEU A 119 -1.01 -4.15 -14.85
N ILE A 120 0.15 -4.71 -14.52
CA ILE A 120 0.43 -6.16 -14.60
C ILE A 120 0.48 -6.70 -13.16
N PRO A 121 -0.52 -7.49 -12.73
CA PRO A 121 -0.47 -8.11 -11.42
C PRO A 121 0.68 -9.11 -11.30
N THR A 122 1.22 -9.22 -10.09
CA THR A 122 2.23 -10.22 -9.68
C THR A 122 1.56 -11.46 -9.08
N ASP A 123 2.34 -12.52 -8.82
CA ASP A 123 1.80 -13.86 -8.49
C ASP A 123 0.84 -13.92 -7.30
N LYS A 124 1.06 -13.11 -6.25
CA LYS A 124 0.24 -13.18 -5.04
C LYS A 124 0.05 -11.80 -4.44
N TYR A 125 -1.20 -11.50 -4.13
CA TYR A 125 -1.59 -10.35 -3.36
C TYR A 125 -2.29 -10.79 -2.11
N GLU A 126 -1.98 -10.06 -1.07
CA GLU A 126 -2.75 -10.08 0.15
C GLU A 126 -3.70 -8.89 0.14
N GLN A 127 -4.76 -9.00 0.93
CA GLN A 127 -5.91 -8.12 0.79
C GLN A 127 -6.49 -7.71 2.14
N ALA A 128 -6.96 -6.47 2.22
CA ALA A 128 -7.80 -6.04 3.33
C ALA A 128 -9.09 -5.41 2.78
N TRP A 129 -10.20 -5.64 3.47
CA TRP A 129 -11.52 -5.16 3.11
C TRP A 129 -12.15 -4.44 4.29
N GLN A 130 -12.67 -3.24 4.03
CA GLN A 130 -13.36 -2.44 5.01
C GLN A 130 -14.70 -1.96 4.44
N ALA A 131 -15.78 -2.22 5.16
CA ALA A 131 -17.07 -1.66 4.81
C ALA A 131 -17.05 -0.13 5.02
N MET A 132 -17.55 0.61 4.04
CA MET A 132 -17.74 2.06 4.18
C MET A 132 -19.05 2.33 4.95
N PRO A 133 -19.20 3.52 5.57
CA PRO A 133 -20.46 3.90 6.23
C PRO A 133 -21.67 3.86 5.29
N GLU A 134 -21.43 4.07 3.99
CA GLU A 134 -22.40 3.88 2.92
C GLU A 134 -22.59 2.38 2.68
N TYR A 135 -23.77 1.85 3.03
CA TYR A 135 -24.12 0.41 3.10
C TYR A 135 -23.80 -0.47 1.88
N THR A 136 -23.38 0.09 0.74
CA THR A 136 -23.10 -0.65 -0.50
C THR A 136 -21.64 -0.57 -0.97
N SER A 137 -20.84 0.32 -0.38
CA SER A 137 -19.46 0.58 -0.77
C SER A 137 -18.48 -0.09 0.19
N HIS A 138 -17.36 -0.56 -0.34
CA HIS A 138 -16.24 -1.05 0.45
C HIS A 138 -14.96 -0.33 0.00
N HIS A 139 -14.02 -0.21 0.93
CA HIS A 139 -12.63 0.05 0.62
C HIS A 139 -11.88 -1.29 0.64
N ALA A 140 -11.12 -1.57 -0.41
CA ALA A 140 -10.30 -2.75 -0.50
C ALA A 140 -8.89 -2.35 -0.94
N GLY A 141 -7.86 -2.92 -0.32
CA GLY A 141 -6.50 -2.75 -0.78
C GLY A 141 -5.87 -4.09 -1.09
N PHE A 142 -5.06 -4.10 -2.14
CA PHE A 142 -4.32 -5.25 -2.63
C PHE A 142 -2.85 -4.90 -2.62
N VAL A 143 -2.06 -5.64 -1.86
CA VAL A 143 -0.62 -5.43 -1.70
C VAL A 143 0.09 -6.70 -2.15
N SER A 144 1.04 -6.56 -3.07
CA SER A 144 1.85 -7.68 -3.55
C SER A 144 2.61 -8.30 -2.39
N ARG A 145 2.75 -9.63 -2.35
CA ARG A 145 3.59 -10.30 -1.34
C ARG A 145 5.02 -9.77 -1.30
N LEU A 146 5.52 -9.27 -2.43
CA LEU A 146 6.86 -8.69 -2.57
C LEU A 146 7.03 -7.39 -1.79
N ALA A 147 5.93 -6.75 -1.38
CA ALA A 147 5.92 -5.53 -0.57
C ALA A 147 5.76 -5.80 0.94
N ILE A 148 5.61 -7.06 1.36
CA ILE A 148 5.25 -7.41 2.74
C ILE A 148 6.44 -8.04 3.47
N PRO A 149 6.77 -7.61 4.69
CA PRO A 149 7.73 -8.29 5.57
C PRO A 149 7.52 -9.79 5.66
N GLY A 150 8.61 -10.54 5.41
CA GLY A 150 8.63 -12.01 5.54
C GLY A 150 7.77 -12.79 4.53
N LYS A 151 7.19 -12.16 3.49
CA LYS A 151 6.43 -12.85 2.43
C LYS A 151 7.11 -12.84 1.05
N TRP A 152 8.23 -12.16 0.95
CA TRP A 152 9.14 -12.24 -0.19
C TRP A 152 10.32 -13.13 0.18
N ASP A 153 10.94 -13.72 -0.83
CA ASP A 153 12.06 -14.65 -0.72
C ASP A 153 13.33 -14.00 -1.31
N PRO A 154 14.53 -14.24 -0.76
CA PRO A 154 15.77 -13.77 -1.36
C PRO A 154 15.97 -14.17 -2.83
N ASP A 155 15.36 -15.26 -3.28
CA ASP A 155 15.37 -15.71 -4.68
C ASP A 155 14.38 -14.93 -5.58
N ASP A 156 13.49 -14.11 -5.00
CA ASP A 156 12.64 -13.20 -5.77
C ASP A 156 13.48 -12.13 -6.48
N LEU A 157 13.10 -11.82 -7.71
CA LEU A 157 13.81 -10.85 -8.54
C LEU A 157 13.74 -9.41 -7.98
N ALA A 158 12.76 -9.11 -7.13
CA ALA A 158 12.58 -7.81 -6.52
C ALA A 158 11.76 -7.90 -5.22
N ALA A 159 11.99 -6.91 -4.35
CA ALA A 159 11.12 -6.57 -3.24
C ALA A 159 10.65 -5.12 -3.40
N TYR A 160 9.45 -4.82 -2.92
CA TYR A 160 8.91 -3.48 -2.91
C TYR A 160 8.96 -2.89 -1.50
N ILE A 161 9.17 -1.58 -1.46
CA ILE A 161 9.09 -0.79 -0.24
C ILE A 161 8.00 0.25 -0.49
N LEU A 162 6.98 0.25 0.36
CA LEU A 162 5.84 1.15 0.25
C LEU A 162 5.78 2.05 1.47
N VAL A 163 5.61 3.35 1.23
CA VAL A 163 5.37 4.36 2.25
C VAL A 163 4.06 5.07 1.94
N TYR A 164 3.33 5.44 2.99
CA TYR A 164 1.98 5.99 2.88
C TYR A 164 1.95 7.44 3.33
N LYS A 165 0.97 8.20 2.82
CA LYS A 165 0.89 9.67 2.94
C LYS A 165 1.00 10.20 4.37
N GLU A 166 0.51 9.43 5.35
CA GLU A 166 0.47 9.86 6.76
C GLU A 166 1.74 9.55 7.56
N THR A 167 2.71 8.85 6.96
CA THR A 167 4.02 8.67 7.58
C THR A 167 4.68 10.04 7.77
N SER A 168 5.19 10.34 8.97
CA SER A 168 5.70 11.69 9.30
C SER A 168 6.97 12.08 8.53
N ASP A 169 7.90 11.14 8.35
CA ASP A 169 9.12 11.34 7.56
C ASP A 169 9.30 10.18 6.57
N HIS A 170 8.87 10.41 5.33
CA HIS A 170 8.89 9.40 4.28
C HIS A 170 10.31 8.94 3.94
N GLY A 171 11.28 9.86 3.98
CA GLY A 171 12.66 9.56 3.62
C GLY A 171 13.33 8.65 4.65
N ILE A 172 13.15 8.94 5.94
CA ILE A 172 13.63 8.10 7.03
C ILE A 172 12.95 6.73 6.98
N GLU A 173 11.64 6.70 6.75
CA GLU A 173 10.89 5.44 6.71
C GLU A 173 11.31 4.56 5.53
N LEU A 174 11.53 5.13 4.33
CA LEU A 174 12.07 4.40 3.18
C LEU A 174 13.41 3.75 3.50
N ILE A 175 14.32 4.50 4.14
CA ILE A 175 15.65 3.98 4.53
C ILE A 175 15.52 2.88 5.57
N ARG A 176 14.63 3.04 6.56
CA ARG A 176 14.35 2.03 7.59
C ARG A 176 13.85 0.74 6.95
N LEU A 177 12.80 0.81 6.14
CA LEU A 177 12.21 -0.35 5.47
C LEU A 177 13.20 -1.04 4.53
N PHE A 178 14.02 -0.25 3.82
CA PHE A 178 15.11 -0.78 2.99
C PHE A 178 16.10 -1.63 3.79
N VAL A 179 16.53 -1.15 4.95
CA VAL A 179 17.44 -1.92 5.82
C VAL A 179 16.77 -3.19 6.34
N GLU A 180 15.49 -3.12 6.72
CA GLU A 180 14.75 -4.30 7.16
C GLU A 180 14.63 -5.34 6.03
N ARG A 181 14.40 -4.92 4.77
CA ARG A 181 14.48 -5.83 3.61
C ARG A 181 15.86 -6.50 3.52
N LEU A 182 16.93 -5.72 3.62
CA LEU A 182 18.27 -6.30 3.53
C LEU A 182 18.56 -7.27 4.68
N LYS A 183 18.08 -7.00 5.90
CA LYS A 183 18.22 -7.92 7.05
C LYS A 183 17.44 -9.22 6.86
N GLU A 184 16.31 -9.19 6.15
CA GLU A 184 15.55 -10.40 5.80
C GLU A 184 16.29 -11.31 4.81
N ALA A 185 17.12 -10.74 3.92
CA ALA A 185 17.80 -11.49 2.86
C ALA A 185 19.28 -11.79 3.12
N LEU A 186 19.96 -10.99 3.95
CA LEU A 186 21.38 -11.14 4.22
C LEU A 186 21.60 -11.88 5.54
N GLU A 187 22.44 -12.92 5.49
CA GLU A 187 22.91 -13.64 6.69
C GLU A 187 23.82 -12.78 7.58
N ILE A 188 24.37 -11.69 7.03
CA ILE A 188 25.26 -10.78 7.75
C ILE A 188 24.48 -9.69 8.49
N PRO A 189 24.84 -9.38 9.75
CA PRO A 189 24.18 -8.31 10.50
C PRO A 189 24.46 -6.94 9.87
N ILE A 190 23.41 -6.17 9.63
CA ILE A 190 23.49 -4.80 9.13
C ILE A 190 23.47 -3.85 10.32
N LEU A 191 24.54 -3.07 10.47
CA LEU A 191 24.63 -2.04 11.52
C LEU A 191 23.73 -0.85 11.17
N ASP A 192 22.98 -0.34 12.14
CA ASP A 192 22.05 0.77 11.92
C ASP A 192 22.75 2.02 11.35
N GLY A 193 24.00 2.27 11.75
CA GLY A 193 24.82 3.37 11.23
C GLY A 193 25.16 3.26 9.73
N TRP A 194 24.92 2.11 9.09
CA TRP A 194 25.15 1.91 7.66
C TRP A 194 23.93 2.24 6.79
N ALA A 195 22.75 2.40 7.39
CA ALA A 195 21.47 2.53 6.68
C ALA A 195 21.51 3.59 5.56
N ALA A 196 21.90 4.82 5.91
CA ALA A 196 21.94 5.94 4.98
C ALA A 196 23.01 5.75 3.87
N ILE A 197 24.15 5.13 4.20
CA ILE A 197 25.24 4.88 3.26
C ILE A 197 24.83 3.79 2.26
N LEU A 198 24.26 2.69 2.74
CA LEU A 198 23.76 1.60 1.92
C LEU A 198 22.66 2.08 0.97
N TRP A 199 21.69 2.84 1.48
CA TRP A 199 20.65 3.46 0.67
C TRP A 199 21.22 4.31 -0.47
N LYS A 200 22.15 5.21 -0.14
CA LYS A 200 22.81 6.08 -1.12
C LYS A 200 23.52 5.26 -2.21
N HIS A 201 24.28 4.24 -1.83
CA HIS A 201 24.99 3.40 -2.80
C HIS A 201 24.03 2.54 -3.64
N ALA A 202 22.96 2.03 -3.05
CA ALA A 202 21.95 1.24 -3.74
C ALA A 202 21.21 2.08 -4.80
N ARG A 203 20.89 3.34 -4.49
CA ARG A 203 20.33 4.32 -5.45
C ARG A 203 21.32 4.62 -6.59
N ILE A 204 22.58 4.94 -6.27
CA ILE A 204 23.61 5.26 -7.28
C ILE A 204 23.83 4.08 -8.24
N ARG A 205 23.73 2.84 -7.75
CA ARG A 205 23.91 1.63 -8.55
C ARG A 205 22.62 1.10 -9.20
N ASN A 206 21.51 1.83 -9.09
CA ASN A 206 20.18 1.43 -9.59
C ASN A 206 19.65 0.11 -9.01
N TYR A 207 20.10 -0.31 -7.83
CA TYR A 207 19.51 -1.43 -7.10
C TYR A 207 18.18 -1.04 -6.43
N VAL A 208 18.01 0.25 -6.12
CA VAL A 208 16.73 0.82 -5.66
C VAL A 208 16.22 1.76 -6.74
N GLN A 209 15.01 1.52 -7.20
CA GLN A 209 14.33 2.33 -8.22
C GLN A 209 13.03 2.88 -7.65
N ASP A 210 12.63 4.05 -8.15
CA ASP A 210 11.37 4.67 -7.76
C ASP A 210 10.20 3.94 -8.42
N LEU A 211 9.14 3.69 -7.63
CA LEU A 211 7.85 3.27 -8.14
C LEU A 211 7.09 4.49 -8.65
N LYS A 212 6.18 4.26 -9.60
CA LYS A 212 5.14 5.24 -9.93
C LYS A 212 4.05 5.13 -8.87
N THR A 213 3.92 6.16 -8.05
CA THR A 213 3.01 6.21 -6.90
C THR A 213 1.94 7.29 -7.08
N GLY A 214 0.86 7.16 -6.32
CA GLY A 214 -0.19 8.16 -6.27
C GLY A 214 -1.20 7.88 -5.15
N GLY A 215 -1.89 8.93 -4.73
CA GLY A 215 -2.94 8.86 -3.73
C GLY A 215 -2.44 8.67 -2.31
N ASP A 216 -2.87 7.58 -1.65
CA ASP A 216 -2.47 7.25 -0.28
C ASP A 216 -1.07 6.60 -0.16
N CYS A 217 -0.48 6.16 -1.28
CA CYS A 217 0.91 5.69 -1.38
C CYS A 217 1.78 6.74 -2.07
N ILE A 218 3.00 6.94 -1.56
CA ILE A 218 3.90 8.02 -1.99
C ILE A 218 5.34 7.55 -2.16
#